data_AF-A0A7V1AQD7-F1
#
_entry.id   AF-A0A7V1AQD7-F1
#
_cell.length_a   1.000
_cell.length_b   1.000
_cell.length_c   1.000
_cell.angle_alpha   90.00
_cell.angle_beta   90.00
_cell.angle_gamma   90.00
#
_symmetry.space_group_name_H-M   'P 1'
#
loop_
_entity.id
_entity.type
_entity.pdbx_description
1 polymer ?
#
loop_
_entity_poly.entity_id
_entity_poly.type
_entity_poly.pdbx_seq_one_letter_code
_entity_poly.pdbx_strand_id
1 'polypeptide(L)'
;FGLILVGAFGAYSLGANNIANVMGVFVPAEPFQNIHFAGFLTFTGTQQLFLIGALAIAVGIFTYSYRVMITVGSQIFKLSPVTAFVVVLSESIVLFIFASEGLQNWLIAHGLPPIPLVPVSSSQAVVGAIIGIGIIKSRGSGINFNVLWKIGSGWITTPIAAGVLSFVALFFVQNVFERPVVKRAASEISQSVIEERFRNRAGEGEFGEKVKRFSQELKHGQPFLYPVFGAQK
;
A
#
# COMPACT_ATOMS: atom_id res chain seq x y z
N PHE A 1 -15.51 15.68 -25.50
CA PHE A 1 -14.36 16.23 -24.77
C PHE A 1 -14.35 15.88 -23.28
N GLY A 2 -15.43 16.11 -22.51
CA GLY A 2 -15.45 15.83 -21.06
C GLY A 2 -15.00 14.42 -20.66
N LEU A 3 -15.47 13.38 -21.35
CA LEU A 3 -15.06 11.99 -21.11
C LEU A 3 -13.56 11.73 -21.34
N ILE A 4 -12.95 12.43 -22.30
CA ILE A 4 -11.52 12.29 -22.60
C ILE A 4 -10.71 12.93 -21.47
N LEU A 5 -11.11 14.12 -21.01
CA LEU A 5 -10.44 14.82 -19.92
C LEU A 5 -10.53 14.04 -18.61
N VAL A 6 -11.73 13.55 -18.27
CA VAL A 6 -11.92 12.74 -17.06
C VAL A 6 -11.25 11.37 -17.19
N GLY A 7 -11.23 10.77 -18.39
CA GLY A 7 -10.47 9.55 -18.65
C GLY A 7 -8.96 9.75 -18.47
N ALA A 8 -8.41 10.88 -18.92
CA ALA A 8 -7.01 11.22 -18.70
C ALA A 8 -6.69 11.44 -17.22
N PHE A 9 -7.57 12.13 -16.50
CA PHE A 9 -7.45 12.29 -15.05
C PHE A 9 -7.53 10.94 -14.32
N GLY A 10 -8.45 10.07 -14.72
CA GLY A 10 -8.57 8.73 -14.15
C GLY A 10 -7.36 7.85 -14.42
N ALA A 11 -6.80 7.90 -15.63
CA ALA A 11 -5.57 7.20 -15.95
C ALA A 11 -4.39 7.69 -15.09
N TYR A 12 -4.28 9.01 -14.88
CA TYR A 12 -3.28 9.59 -13.98
C TYR A 12 -3.45 9.11 -12.53
N SER A 13 -4.65 9.26 -11.97
CA SER A 13 -4.94 8.87 -10.58
C SER A 13 -4.77 7.37 -10.35
N LEU A 14 -5.18 6.55 -11.31
CA LEU A 14 -4.99 5.10 -11.29
C LEU A 14 -3.50 4.73 -11.32
N GLY A 15 -2.71 5.37 -12.19
CA GLY A 15 -1.27 5.17 -12.26
C GLY A 15 -0.59 5.51 -10.93
N ALA A 16 -0.89 6.69 -10.38
CA ALA A 16 -0.32 7.16 -9.11
C ALA A 16 -0.65 6.22 -7.94
N ASN A 17 -1.90 5.76 -7.84
CA ASN A 17 -2.34 4.83 -6.79
C ASN A 17 -1.70 3.44 -6.90
N ASN A 18 -1.37 2.98 -8.12
CA ASN A 18 -0.92 1.60 -8.35
C ASN A 18 0.59 1.44 -8.46
N ILE A 19 1.34 2.48 -8.85
CA ILE A 19 2.77 2.34 -9.19
C ILE A 19 3.61 1.85 -8.00
N ALA A 20 3.29 2.28 -6.78
CA ALA A 20 3.98 1.81 -5.56
C ALA A 20 3.75 0.32 -5.29
N ASN A 21 2.56 -0.22 -5.64
CA ASN A 21 2.28 -1.65 -5.48
C ASN A 21 3.09 -2.51 -6.45
N VAL A 22 3.46 -1.96 -7.61
CA VAL A 22 4.23 -2.66 -8.64
C VAL A 22 5.74 -2.49 -8.40
N MET A 23 6.20 -1.27 -8.13
CA MET A 23 7.62 -0.93 -8.08
C MET A 23 8.20 -0.90 -6.67
N GLY A 24 7.36 -0.75 -5.64
CA GLY A 24 7.81 -0.52 -4.26
C GLY A 24 8.72 -1.60 -3.71
N VAL A 25 8.47 -2.87 -4.05
CA VAL A 25 9.31 -4.01 -3.63
C VAL A 25 10.71 -3.99 -4.25
N PHE A 26 10.90 -3.27 -5.36
CA PHE A 26 12.18 -3.19 -6.07
C PHE A 26 13.02 -1.99 -5.64
N VAL A 27 12.45 -1.00 -4.95
CA VAL A 27 13.15 0.24 -4.55
C VAL A 27 14.44 -0.04 -3.75
N PRO A 28 14.48 -0.95 -2.75
CA PRO A 28 15.70 -1.19 -1.98
C PRO A 28 16.80 -1.95 -2.75
N ALA A 29 16.46 -2.50 -3.92
CA ALA A 29 17.34 -3.36 -4.71
C ALA A 29 17.49 -2.84 -6.16
N GLU A 30 17.22 -1.55 -6.37
CA GLU A 30 17.31 -0.93 -7.69
C GLU A 30 18.79 -0.83 -8.12
N PRO A 31 19.14 -1.27 -9.35
CA PRO A 31 20.54 -1.35 -9.79
C PRO A 31 21.01 -0.10 -10.58
N PHE A 32 20.19 0.94 -10.69
CA PHE A 32 20.40 2.03 -11.64
C PHE A 32 21.28 3.13 -11.04
N GLN A 33 22.20 3.65 -11.85
CA GLN A 33 22.98 4.82 -11.48
C GLN A 33 22.25 6.11 -11.87
N ASN A 34 22.50 7.18 -11.13
CA ASN A 34 21.94 8.50 -11.44
C ASN A 34 22.45 9.00 -12.79
N ILE A 35 21.53 9.44 -13.65
CA ILE A 35 21.88 10.05 -14.94
C ILE A 35 21.82 11.56 -14.79
N HIS A 36 22.94 12.23 -15.06
CA HIS A 36 23.01 13.69 -15.04
C HIS A 36 22.88 14.23 -16.46
N PHE A 37 21.81 15.00 -16.72
CA PHE A 37 21.59 15.68 -17.99
C PHE A 37 22.02 17.14 -17.88
N ALA A 38 23.02 17.50 -18.68
CA ALA A 38 23.47 18.87 -18.90
C ALA A 38 23.77 19.71 -17.63
N GLY A 39 24.06 19.05 -16.50
CA GLY A 39 24.46 19.69 -15.24
C GLY A 39 23.34 20.28 -14.39
N PHE A 40 22.08 20.30 -14.86
CA PHE A 40 20.95 20.88 -14.12
C PHE A 40 19.79 19.90 -13.86
N LEU A 41 19.75 18.75 -14.54
CA LEU A 41 18.77 17.69 -14.28
C LEU A 41 19.47 16.42 -13.84
N THR A 42 19.04 15.85 -12.72
CA THR A 42 19.48 14.53 -12.26
C THR A 42 18.29 13.59 -12.28
N PHE A 43 18.38 12.53 -13.09
CA PHE A 43 17.39 11.47 -13.19
C PHE A 43 17.85 10.30 -12.32
N THR A 44 17.21 10.13 -11.16
CA THR A 44 17.66 9.18 -10.14
C THR A 44 17.37 7.73 -10.53
N GLY A 45 18.09 6.78 -9.92
CA GLY A 45 17.81 5.35 -10.10
C GLY A 45 16.36 4.98 -9.76
N THR A 46 15.81 5.53 -8.67
CA THR A 46 14.39 5.40 -8.33
C THR A 46 13.48 5.94 -9.44
N GLN A 47 13.76 7.11 -10.00
CA GLN A 47 12.92 7.66 -11.07
C GLN A 47 12.96 6.80 -12.34
N GLN A 48 14.12 6.22 -12.67
CA GLN A 48 14.27 5.26 -13.77
C GLN A 48 13.44 4.00 -13.53
N LEU A 49 13.50 3.42 -12.32
CA LEU A 49 12.71 2.26 -11.92
C LEU A 49 11.21 2.52 -12.10
N PHE A 50 10.70 3.66 -11.61
CA PHE A 50 9.29 4.01 -11.72
C PHE A 50 8.87 4.30 -13.18
N LEU A 51 9.77 4.85 -14.02
CA LEU A 51 9.52 5.02 -15.44
C LEU A 51 9.35 3.67 -16.16
N ILE A 52 10.24 2.71 -15.90
CA ILE A 52 10.13 1.35 -16.44
C ILE A 52 8.82 0.70 -15.96
N GLY A 53 8.46 0.89 -14.70
CA GLY A 53 7.19 0.42 -14.17
C GLY A 53 5.97 1.03 -14.84
N ALA A 54 5.98 2.33 -15.10
CA ALA A 54 4.90 3.00 -15.83
C ALA A 54 4.75 2.44 -17.26
N LEU A 55 5.87 2.19 -17.95
CA LEU A 55 5.86 1.57 -19.28
C LEU A 55 5.32 0.14 -19.23
N ALA A 56 5.73 -0.67 -18.25
CA ALA A 56 5.24 -2.04 -18.07
C ALA A 56 3.72 -2.06 -17.80
N ILE A 57 3.21 -1.15 -16.97
CA ILE A 57 1.78 -0.98 -16.73
C ILE A 57 1.06 -0.61 -18.04
N ALA A 58 1.60 0.35 -18.81
CA ALA A 58 1.02 0.75 -20.08
C ALA A 58 0.91 -0.42 -21.06
N VAL A 59 1.99 -1.21 -21.22
CA VAL A 59 2.00 -2.41 -22.06
C VAL A 59 0.94 -3.42 -21.59
N GLY A 60 0.87 -3.69 -20.27
CA GLY A 60 -0.12 -4.61 -19.71
C GLY A 60 -1.56 -4.17 -19.97
N ILE A 61 -1.83 -2.85 -19.94
CA ILE A 61 -3.13 -2.29 -20.30
C ILE A 61 -3.49 -2.60 -21.75
N PHE A 62 -2.57 -2.37 -22.69
CA PHE A 62 -2.82 -2.63 -24.10
C PHE A 62 -3.04 -4.11 -24.41
N THR A 63 -2.36 -5.02 -23.69
CA THR A 63 -2.41 -6.45 -24.03
C THR A 63 -3.49 -7.24 -23.30
N TYR A 64 -3.79 -6.95 -22.03
CA TYR A 64 -4.63 -7.83 -21.20
C TYR A 64 -5.90 -7.16 -20.63
N SER A 65 -6.03 -5.83 -20.63
CA SER A 65 -7.14 -5.16 -19.93
C SER A 65 -8.50 -5.25 -20.64
N TYR A 66 -8.57 -5.70 -21.90
CA TYR A 66 -9.80 -5.68 -22.70
C TYR A 66 -11.00 -6.35 -22.00
N ARG A 67 -10.79 -7.53 -21.40
CA ARG A 67 -11.87 -8.30 -20.74
C ARG A 67 -12.40 -7.61 -19.47
N VAL A 68 -11.53 -6.90 -18.75
CA VAL A 68 -11.94 -6.14 -17.56
C VAL A 68 -12.73 -4.90 -17.98
N MET A 69 -12.23 -4.17 -19.00
CA MET A 69 -12.90 -2.97 -19.52
C MET A 69 -14.32 -3.26 -20.01
N ILE A 70 -14.55 -4.37 -20.73
CA ILE A 70 -15.90 -4.71 -21.20
C ILE A 70 -16.84 -5.09 -20.05
N THR A 71 -16.32 -5.78 -19.02
CA THR A 71 -17.09 -6.18 -17.85
C THR A 71 -17.56 -4.95 -17.06
N VAL A 72 -16.62 -4.04 -16.75
CA VAL A 72 -16.91 -2.79 -16.04
C VAL A 72 -17.79 -1.86 -16.88
N GLY A 73 -17.53 -1.75 -18.19
CA GLY A 73 -18.21 -0.80 -19.07
C GLY A 73 -19.65 -1.16 -19.41
N SER A 74 -20.04 -2.44 -19.31
CA SER A 74 -21.36 -2.88 -19.81
C SER A 74 -22.05 -3.98 -19.03
N GLN A 75 -21.32 -4.80 -18.28
CA GLN A 75 -21.92 -6.01 -17.67
C GLN A 75 -22.46 -5.77 -16.27
N ILE A 76 -21.94 -4.78 -15.54
CA ILE A 76 -22.43 -4.41 -14.20
C ILE A 76 -23.71 -3.59 -14.29
N PHE A 77 -23.68 -2.54 -15.11
CA PHE A 77 -24.78 -1.62 -15.38
C PHE A 77 -24.57 -1.01 -16.77
N LYS A 78 -25.65 -0.75 -17.52
CA LYS A 78 -25.54 -0.12 -18.85
C LYS A 78 -25.19 1.36 -18.69
N LEU A 79 -23.94 1.72 -18.96
CA LEU A 79 -23.47 3.09 -18.83
C LEU A 79 -23.75 3.89 -20.11
N SER A 80 -24.44 5.02 -19.96
CA SER A 80 -24.45 6.09 -20.96
C SER A 80 -23.18 6.94 -20.84
N PRO A 81 -22.83 7.76 -21.85
CA PRO A 81 -21.66 8.66 -21.78
C PRO A 81 -21.65 9.56 -20.53
N VAL A 82 -22.82 10.05 -20.10
CA VAL A 82 -22.94 10.91 -18.92
C VAL A 82 -22.71 10.11 -17.63
N THR A 83 -23.27 8.90 -17.52
CA THR A 83 -23.04 8.07 -16.33
C THR A 83 -21.61 7.54 -16.27
N ALA A 84 -21.00 7.22 -17.42
CA ALA A 84 -19.59 6.85 -17.49
C ALA A 84 -18.69 8.00 -17.04
N PHE A 85 -19.00 9.24 -17.44
CA PHE A 85 -18.29 10.42 -17.00
C PHE A 85 -18.32 10.55 -15.47
N VAL A 86 -19.50 10.43 -14.86
CA VAL A 86 -19.66 10.51 -13.41
C VAL A 86 -18.89 9.40 -12.71
N VAL A 87 -19.00 8.15 -13.20
CA VAL A 87 -18.31 6.99 -12.62
C VAL A 87 -16.79 7.19 -12.62
N VAL A 88 -16.22 7.54 -13.77
CA VAL A 88 -14.76 7.73 -13.89
C VAL A 88 -14.33 8.93 -13.05
N LEU A 89 -15.08 10.04 -13.04
CA LEU A 89 -14.74 11.21 -12.23
C LEU A 89 -14.76 10.88 -10.74
N SER A 90 -15.79 10.19 -10.25
CA SER A 90 -15.91 9.81 -8.84
C SER A 90 -14.76 8.89 -8.41
N GLU A 91 -14.45 7.86 -9.21
CA GLU A 91 -13.32 6.97 -8.94
C GLU A 91 -11.99 7.72 -8.96
N SER A 92 -11.76 8.55 -9.98
CA SER A 92 -10.54 9.35 -10.13
C SER A 92 -10.29 10.29 -8.95
N ILE A 93 -11.35 10.93 -8.43
CA ILE A 93 -11.27 11.81 -7.25
C ILE A 93 -10.87 11.02 -6.01
N VAL A 94 -11.50 9.86 -5.77
CA VAL A 94 -11.17 9.01 -4.63
C VAL A 94 -9.70 8.59 -4.70
N LEU A 95 -9.26 8.06 -5.84
CA LEU A 95 -7.86 7.63 -6.00
C LEU A 95 -6.88 8.80 -5.86
N PHE A 96 -7.18 9.95 -6.44
CA PHE A 96 -6.34 11.14 -6.33
C PHE A 96 -6.17 11.59 -4.88
N ILE A 97 -7.28 11.63 -4.12
CA ILE A 97 -7.28 12.09 -2.74
C ILE A 97 -6.36 11.24 -1.86
N PHE A 98 -6.37 9.92 -2.02
CA PHE A 98 -5.58 8.99 -1.21
C PHE A 98 -4.16 8.74 -1.74
N ALA A 99 -3.86 9.12 -2.98
CA ALA A 99 -2.54 8.94 -3.58
C ALA A 99 -1.70 10.23 -3.67
N SER A 100 -2.30 11.41 -3.48
CA SER A 100 -1.64 12.70 -3.74
C SER A 100 -0.89 13.25 -2.53
N GLU A 101 0.44 13.10 -2.54
CA GLU A 101 1.35 13.79 -1.60
C GLU A 101 1.20 15.31 -1.67
N GLY A 102 1.01 15.87 -2.87
CA GLY A 102 0.82 17.31 -3.05
C GLY A 102 -0.44 17.82 -2.34
N LEU A 103 -1.55 17.08 -2.43
CA LEU A 103 -2.79 17.43 -1.72
C LEU A 103 -2.61 17.30 -0.20
N GLN A 104 -1.98 16.22 0.27
CA GLN A 104 -1.69 16.04 1.69
C GLN A 104 -0.85 17.20 2.23
N ASN A 105 0.24 17.54 1.56
CA ASN A 105 1.13 18.64 1.95
C ASN A 105 0.42 19.99 1.92
N TRP A 106 -0.43 20.22 0.93
CA TRP A 106 -1.24 21.44 0.84
C TRP A 106 -2.23 21.55 2.01
N LEU A 107 -2.89 20.46 2.41
CA LEU A 107 -3.80 20.44 3.57
C LEU A 107 -3.05 20.78 4.86
N ILE A 108 -1.89 20.15 5.09
CA ILE A 108 -1.04 20.41 6.26
C ILE A 108 -0.61 21.88 6.31
N ALA A 109 -0.19 22.44 5.17
CA ALA A 109 0.22 23.83 5.07
C ALA A 109 -0.90 24.83 5.43
N HIS A 110 -2.16 24.45 5.26
CA HIS A 110 -3.33 25.28 5.60
C HIS A 110 -3.96 24.91 6.96
N GLY A 111 -3.30 24.09 7.77
CA GLY A 111 -3.81 23.68 9.09
C GLY A 111 -5.02 22.75 9.04
N LEU A 112 -5.27 22.10 7.91
CA LEU A 112 -6.34 21.12 7.74
C LEU A 112 -5.85 19.71 8.10
N PRO A 113 -6.75 18.80 8.53
CA PRO A 113 -6.37 17.43 8.85
C PRO A 113 -5.81 16.71 7.60
N PRO A 114 -4.64 16.04 7.71
CA PRO A 114 -4.05 15.35 6.58
C PRO A 114 -4.86 14.12 6.18
N ILE A 115 -4.90 13.85 4.89
CA ILE A 115 -5.47 12.61 4.34
C ILE A 115 -4.34 11.58 4.26
N PRO A 116 -4.54 10.34 4.74
CA PRO A 116 -3.49 9.34 4.73
C PRO A 116 -3.19 8.89 3.29
N LEU A 117 -1.89 8.71 3.00
CA LEU A 117 -1.43 8.15 1.74
C LEU A 117 -1.50 6.63 1.84
N VAL A 118 -2.60 6.06 1.38
CA VAL A 118 -2.85 4.62 1.46
C VAL A 118 -3.27 4.07 0.11
N PRO A 119 -2.80 2.86 -0.27
CA PRO A 119 -3.22 2.24 -1.51
C PRO A 119 -4.71 1.92 -1.44
N VAL A 120 -5.48 2.45 -2.40
CA VAL A 120 -6.92 2.21 -2.52
C VAL A 120 -7.20 1.22 -3.64
N SER A 121 -8.19 0.34 -3.44
CA SER A 121 -8.64 -0.56 -4.51
C SER A 121 -9.45 0.20 -5.56
N SER A 122 -8.84 0.47 -6.72
CA SER A 122 -9.52 1.09 -7.86
C SER A 122 -10.72 0.26 -8.36
N SER A 123 -10.59 -1.07 -8.34
CA SER A 123 -11.70 -1.97 -8.71
C SER A 123 -12.93 -1.80 -7.81
N GLN A 124 -12.73 -1.58 -6.51
CA GLN A 124 -13.84 -1.34 -5.58
C GLN A 124 -14.39 0.08 -5.71
N ALA A 125 -13.52 1.07 -5.93
CA ALA A 125 -13.93 2.46 -6.15
C ALA A 125 -14.84 2.57 -7.40
N VAL A 126 -14.44 1.99 -8.53
CA VAL A 126 -15.24 2.03 -9.76
C VAL A 126 -16.54 1.23 -9.64
N VAL A 127 -16.51 0.03 -9.03
CA VAL A 127 -17.71 -0.77 -8.81
C VAL A 127 -18.68 -0.05 -7.88
N GLY A 128 -18.19 0.58 -6.81
CA GLY A 128 -19.00 1.40 -5.91
C GLY A 128 -19.66 2.58 -6.62
N ALA A 129 -18.91 3.30 -7.47
CA ALA A 129 -19.45 4.39 -8.28
C ALA A 129 -20.53 3.91 -9.26
N ILE A 130 -20.35 2.73 -9.89
CA ILE A 130 -21.34 2.12 -10.78
C ILE A 130 -22.61 1.72 -10.01
N ILE A 131 -22.47 1.13 -8.82
CA ILE A 131 -23.62 0.79 -7.96
C ILE A 131 -24.36 2.07 -7.57
N GLY A 132 -23.64 3.12 -7.15
CA GLY A 132 -24.23 4.41 -6.78
C GLY A 132 -25.06 5.02 -7.90
N ILE A 133 -24.51 5.12 -9.11
CA ILE A 133 -25.28 5.64 -10.26
C ILE A 133 -26.41 4.71 -10.69
N GLY A 134 -26.24 3.38 -10.54
CA GLY A 134 -27.27 2.39 -10.82
C GLY A 134 -28.48 2.51 -9.89
N ILE A 135 -28.25 2.78 -8.60
CA ILE A 135 -29.31 3.06 -7.62
C ILE A 135 -30.05 4.35 -8.00
N ILE A 136 -29.32 5.43 -8.31
CA ILE A 136 -29.92 6.72 -8.67
C ILE A 136 -30.74 6.62 -9.96
N LYS A 137 -30.22 5.95 -11.00
CA LYS A 137 -30.86 5.92 -12.33
C LYS A 137 -31.98 4.89 -12.47
N SER A 138 -31.92 3.79 -11.73
CA SER A 138 -32.83 2.64 -11.93
C SER A 138 -33.44 2.08 -10.65
N ARG A 139 -33.27 2.76 -9.51
CA ARG A 139 -33.60 2.21 -8.17
C ARG A 139 -32.97 0.83 -7.94
N GLY A 140 -31.80 0.59 -8.53
CA GLY A 140 -31.06 -0.67 -8.45
C GLY A 140 -31.52 -1.78 -9.42
N SER A 141 -32.67 -1.63 -10.10
CA SER A 141 -33.20 -2.67 -11.01
C SER A 141 -32.33 -2.95 -12.24
N GLY A 142 -31.50 -2.00 -12.66
CA GLY A 142 -30.60 -2.16 -13.81
C GLY A 142 -29.25 -2.79 -13.47
N ILE A 143 -29.01 -3.15 -12.20
CA ILE A 143 -27.73 -3.68 -11.73
C ILE A 143 -27.71 -5.20 -11.85
N ASN A 144 -26.64 -5.74 -12.46
CA ASN A 144 -26.44 -7.17 -12.56
C ASN A 144 -25.71 -7.73 -11.33
N PHE A 145 -26.48 -8.17 -10.34
CA PHE A 145 -25.94 -8.74 -9.10
C PHE A 145 -25.14 -10.03 -9.29
N ASN A 146 -25.42 -10.82 -10.34
CA ASN A 146 -24.63 -12.02 -10.63
C ASN A 146 -23.19 -11.67 -11.01
N VAL A 147 -23.00 -10.57 -11.75
CA VAL A 147 -21.66 -10.06 -12.09
C VAL A 147 -20.99 -9.50 -10.84
N LEU A 148 -21.71 -8.74 -10.00
CA LEU A 148 -21.17 -8.23 -8.74
C LEU A 148 -20.69 -9.36 -7.82
N TRP A 149 -21.45 -10.45 -7.70
CA TRP A 149 -21.06 -11.60 -6.89
C TRP A 149 -19.77 -12.25 -7.41
N LYS A 150 -19.62 -12.39 -8.74
CA LYS A 150 -18.39 -12.91 -9.35
C LYS A 150 -17.18 -12.00 -9.11
N ILE A 151 -17.38 -10.68 -9.15
CA ILE A 151 -16.31 -9.72 -8.83
C ILE A 151 -15.95 -9.82 -7.34
N GLY A 152 -16.95 -9.84 -6.47
CA GLY A 152 -16.79 -9.94 -5.02
C GLY A 152 -16.07 -11.22 -4.60
N SER A 153 -16.39 -12.37 -5.21
CA SER A 153 -15.66 -13.62 -4.97
C SER A 153 -14.22 -13.56 -5.46
N GLY A 154 -13.95 -12.82 -6.55
CA GLY A 154 -12.60 -12.51 -7.03
C GLY A 154 -11.76 -11.74 -6.01
N TRP A 155 -12.34 -10.78 -5.29
CA TRP A 155 -11.64 -10.00 -4.26
C TRP A 155 -11.19 -10.84 -3.06
N ILE A 156 -11.88 -11.93 -2.76
CA ILE A 156 -11.51 -12.85 -1.68
C ILE A 156 -10.53 -13.90 -2.18
N THR A 157 -10.80 -14.48 -3.35
CA THR A 157 -9.97 -15.58 -3.88
C THR A 157 -8.60 -15.13 -4.34
N THR A 158 -8.46 -13.91 -4.88
CA THR A 158 -7.18 -13.41 -5.42
C THR A 158 -6.09 -13.25 -4.35
N PRO A 159 -6.33 -12.59 -3.20
CA PRO A 159 -5.32 -12.49 -2.14
C PRO A 159 -4.95 -13.85 -1.54
N ILE A 160 -5.92 -14.76 -1.40
CA ILE A 160 -5.65 -16.12 -0.88
C ILE A 160 -4.74 -16.87 -1.85
N ALA A 161 -5.07 -16.88 -3.14
CA ALA A 161 -4.25 -17.52 -4.16
C ALA A 161 -2.84 -16.90 -4.22
N ALA A 162 -2.74 -15.58 -4.15
CA ALA A 162 -1.45 -14.88 -4.10
C ALA A 162 -0.63 -15.26 -2.85
N GLY A 163 -1.29 -15.39 -1.69
CA GLY A 163 -0.65 -15.81 -0.44
C GLY A 163 -0.11 -17.24 -0.52
N VAL A 164 -0.91 -18.17 -1.04
CA VAL A 164 -0.47 -19.57 -1.25
C VAL A 164 0.69 -19.63 -2.24
N LEU A 165 0.59 -18.92 -3.37
CA LEU A 165 1.65 -18.90 -4.38
C LEU A 165 2.94 -18.30 -3.82
N SER A 166 2.85 -17.20 -3.07
CA SER A 166 3.98 -16.56 -2.41
C SER A 166 4.62 -17.51 -1.40
N PHE A 167 3.82 -18.19 -0.57
CA PHE A 167 4.33 -19.19 0.38
C PHE A 167 5.10 -20.30 -0.33
N VAL A 168 4.55 -20.87 -1.40
CA VAL A 168 5.22 -21.94 -2.18
C VAL A 168 6.52 -21.43 -2.81
N ALA A 169 6.51 -20.24 -3.40
CA ALA A 169 7.69 -19.64 -4.02
C ALA A 169 8.81 -19.38 -2.98
N LEU A 170 8.44 -18.83 -1.82
CA LEU A 170 9.39 -18.57 -0.73
C LEU A 170 9.91 -19.87 -0.10
N PHE A 171 9.05 -20.88 0.05
CA PHE A 171 9.47 -22.21 0.50
C PHE A 171 10.50 -22.81 -0.45
N PHE A 172 10.28 -22.71 -1.77
CA PHE A 172 11.25 -23.16 -2.75
C PHE A 172 12.58 -22.41 -2.63
N VAL A 173 12.53 -21.08 -2.51
CA VAL A 173 13.75 -20.27 -2.36
C VAL A 173 14.54 -20.61 -1.09
N GLN A 174 13.84 -20.82 0.02
CA GLN A 174 14.46 -21.16 1.29
C GLN A 174 15.09 -22.56 1.27
N ASN A 175 14.41 -23.55 0.70
CA ASN A 175 14.85 -24.95 0.78
C ASN A 175 15.81 -25.35 -0.35
N VAL A 176 15.72 -24.72 -1.52
CA VAL A 176 16.57 -25.06 -2.68
C VAL A 176 17.80 -24.15 -2.77
N PHE A 177 17.65 -22.86 -2.50
CA PHE A 177 18.76 -21.90 -2.57
C PHE A 177 19.36 -21.57 -1.20
N GLU A 178 18.86 -22.17 -0.12
CA GLU A 178 19.30 -21.94 1.28
C GLU A 178 19.36 -20.45 1.67
N ARG A 179 18.53 -19.62 1.02
CA ARG A 179 18.49 -18.18 1.29
C ARG A 179 17.61 -17.93 2.52
N PRO A 180 18.07 -17.16 3.52
CA PRO A 180 17.24 -16.80 4.66
C PRO A 180 16.15 -15.82 4.21
N VAL A 181 14.93 -16.32 4.08
CA VAL A 181 13.74 -15.53 3.72
C VAL A 181 13.18 -14.79 4.93
N VAL A 182 13.22 -15.42 6.11
CA VAL A 182 12.78 -14.80 7.36
C VAL A 182 13.99 -14.16 8.04
N LYS A 183 14.21 -12.88 7.79
CA LYS A 183 14.98 -12.07 8.73
C LYS A 183 14.03 -11.75 9.87
N ARG A 184 14.18 -12.42 11.02
CA ARG A 184 13.57 -11.92 12.25
C ARG A 184 14.11 -10.52 12.39
N ALA A 185 13.26 -9.51 12.21
CA ALA A 185 13.52 -8.21 12.79
C ALA A 185 13.72 -8.53 14.26
N ALA A 186 14.98 -8.58 14.70
CA ALA A 186 15.27 -8.46 16.11
C ALA A 186 14.43 -7.25 16.48
N SER A 187 13.52 -7.46 17.43
CA SER A 187 12.80 -6.39 18.05
C SER A 187 13.88 -5.48 18.64
N GLU A 188 14.39 -4.57 17.82
CA GLU A 188 14.87 -3.27 18.23
C GLU A 188 13.62 -2.58 18.76
N ILE A 189 13.12 -3.08 19.89
CA ILE A 189 12.80 -2.17 20.96
C ILE A 189 14.14 -1.47 21.17
N SER A 190 14.33 -0.39 20.41
CA SER A 190 15.52 0.44 20.47
C SER A 190 15.79 0.62 21.95
N GLN A 191 17.03 0.40 22.39
CA GLN A 191 17.35 0.51 23.81
C GLN A 191 16.86 1.85 24.38
N SER A 192 16.68 2.87 23.53
CA SER A 192 15.98 4.13 23.83
C SER A 192 14.53 3.99 24.30
N VAL A 193 13.69 3.11 23.72
CA VAL A 193 12.28 2.91 24.13
C VAL A 193 12.21 2.16 25.47
N ILE A 194 13.14 1.23 25.68
CA ILE A 194 13.33 0.56 26.97
C ILE A 194 13.81 1.57 28.01
N GLU A 195 14.83 2.37 27.73
CA GLU A 195 15.34 3.42 28.61
C GLU A 195 14.32 4.52 28.89
N GLU A 196 13.51 4.92 27.92
CA GLU A 196 12.45 5.93 28.10
C GLU A 196 11.33 5.39 28.99
N ARG A 197 10.90 4.13 28.78
CA ARG A 197 9.93 3.47 29.69
C ARG A 197 10.51 3.21 31.08
N PHE A 198 11.80 2.92 31.21
CA PHE A 198 12.45 2.76 32.50
C PHE A 198 12.67 4.10 33.19
N ARG A 199 13.00 5.18 32.46
CA ARG A 199 13.15 6.54 32.99
C ARG A 199 11.82 7.10 33.49
N ASN A 200 10.74 6.85 32.76
CA ASN A 200 9.39 7.23 33.18
C ASN A 200 8.89 6.44 34.40
N ARG A 201 9.38 5.21 34.63
CA ARG A 201 9.09 4.42 35.84
C ARG A 201 10.08 4.62 37.00
N ALA A 202 11.29 5.10 36.73
CA ALA A 202 12.31 5.39 37.74
C ALA A 202 12.05 6.70 38.50
N GLY A 203 11.04 7.48 38.09
CA GLY A 203 10.53 8.62 38.86
C GLY A 203 9.72 8.22 40.10
N GLU A 204 9.37 6.94 40.27
CA GLU A 204 8.61 6.42 41.40
C GLU A 204 9.54 5.72 42.42
N GLY A 205 10.15 6.50 43.32
CA GLY A 205 10.71 6.02 44.58
C GLY A 205 11.71 4.85 44.52
N GLU A 206 11.63 3.95 45.51
CA GLU A 206 12.56 2.84 45.83
C GLU A 206 13.02 1.97 44.63
N PHE A 207 12.24 1.95 43.55
CA PHE A 207 12.59 1.25 42.31
C PHE A 207 13.72 1.93 41.54
N GLY A 208 13.80 3.27 41.55
CA GLY A 208 14.83 4.04 40.87
C GLY A 208 16.25 3.82 41.42
N GLU A 209 16.38 3.58 42.73
CA GLU A 209 17.67 3.21 43.34
C GLU A 209 18.09 1.79 42.97
N LYS A 210 17.15 0.83 42.94
CA LYS A 210 17.43 -0.55 42.50
C LYS A 210 17.88 -0.59 41.03
N VAL A 211 17.31 0.27 40.17
CA VAL A 211 17.71 0.39 38.75
C VAL A 211 19.09 1.03 38.59
N LYS A 212 19.44 2.05 39.38
CA LYS A 212 20.80 2.64 39.37
C LYS A 212 21.86 1.62 39.81
N ARG A 213 21.53 0.80 40.81
CA ARG A 213 22.40 -0.29 41.29
C ARG A 213 22.56 -1.40 40.23
N PHE A 214 21.46 -1.78 39.58
CA PHE A 214 21.44 -2.75 38.47
C PHE A 214 22.24 -2.29 37.25
N SER A 215 22.19 -1.00 36.91
CA SER A 215 22.99 -0.40 35.81
C SER A 215 24.49 -0.39 36.12
N GLN A 216 24.88 -0.25 37.40
CA GLN A 216 26.27 -0.37 37.82
C GLN A 216 26.78 -1.82 37.77
N GLU A 217 25.95 -2.80 38.13
CA GLU A 217 26.32 -4.23 38.09
C GLU A 217 26.52 -4.73 36.65
N LEU A 218 25.72 -4.25 35.69
CA LEU A 218 25.88 -4.58 34.26
C LEU A 218 27.19 -4.01 33.65
N LYS A 219 27.68 -2.86 34.13
CA LYS A 219 28.96 -2.28 33.68
C LYS A 219 30.19 -3.06 34.17
N HIS A 220 30.03 -3.99 35.10
CA HIS A 220 31.13 -4.81 35.65
C HIS A 220 31.14 -6.27 35.15
N GLY A 221 30.31 -6.60 34.15
CA GLY A 221 30.52 -7.80 33.33
C GLY A 221 30.29 -9.15 34.03
N GLN A 222 29.54 -9.20 35.12
CA GLN A 222 29.13 -10.50 35.68
C GLN A 222 27.87 -11.03 34.96
N PRO A 223 27.87 -12.29 34.48
CA PRO A 223 26.69 -12.89 33.86
C PRO A 223 25.69 -13.33 34.94
N PHE A 224 24.49 -12.76 34.93
CA PHE A 224 23.38 -13.21 35.77
C PHE A 224 22.36 -14.00 34.95
N LEU A 225 22.27 -15.31 35.20
CA LEU A 225 21.20 -16.16 34.69
C LEU A 225 19.90 -15.81 35.41
N TYR A 226 18.91 -15.27 34.71
CA TYR A 226 17.58 -15.08 35.27
C TYR A 226 16.87 -16.43 35.40
N PRO A 227 16.30 -16.78 36.57
CA PRO A 227 15.25 -17.77 36.60
C PRO A 227 14.01 -17.16 35.96
N VAL A 228 13.47 -17.86 34.96
CA VAL A 228 12.18 -17.54 34.34
C VAL A 228 11.09 -17.72 35.40
N PHE A 229 10.74 -16.64 36.09
CA PHE A 229 9.52 -16.59 36.90
C PHE A 229 8.34 -16.39 35.96
N GLY A 230 7.49 -17.40 35.84
CA GLY A 230 6.19 -17.27 35.20
C GLY A 230 5.71 -18.44 34.34
N ALA A 231 6.11 -19.67 34.63
CA ALA A 231 5.29 -20.84 34.33
C ALA A 231 4.70 -21.32 35.66
N GLN A 232 3.36 -21.27 35.79
CA GLN A 232 2.43 -22.03 36.67
C GLN A 232 1.13 -21.19 36.76
N LYS A 233 -0.07 -21.64 36.39
CA LYS A 233 -0.64 -22.91 35.94
C LYS A 233 -1.65 -22.64 34.83
#